data_AF-A0A1F8U9X4-F1
#
_entry.id   AF-A0A1F8U9X4-F1
#
_cell.length_a   1.000
_cell.length_b   1.000
_cell.length_c   1.000
_cell.angle_alpha   90.00
_cell.angle_beta   90.00
_cell.angle_gamma   90.00
#
_symmetry.space_group_name_H-M   'P 1'
#
loop_
_entity.id
_entity.type
_entity.pdbx_description
1 polymer ?
#
loop_
_entity_poly.entity_id
_entity_poly.type
_entity_poly.pdbx_seq_one_letter_code
_entity_poly.pdbx_strand_id
1 'polypeptide(L)'
;MKTYEKIGNDTRLVNDDNLKYIQFECFDNQYFYRNLGQGKWKVDLQGIIEYTLAKCGVLPGNITQSSICTVCRRDLFFTHRGDGGKTGSLAAFMQLK
;
A
#
# COMPACT_ATOMS: atom_id res chain seq x y z
N MET A 1 -13.77 19.54 8.64
CA MET A 1 -13.93 18.79 9.92
C MET A 1 -13.50 17.35 9.68
N LYS A 2 -12.51 16.85 10.43
CA LYS A 2 -11.98 15.49 10.21
C LYS A 2 -13.02 14.42 10.49
N THR A 3 -13.27 13.54 9.52
CA THR A 3 -14.10 12.35 9.72
C THR A 3 -13.25 11.09 9.57
N TYR A 4 -13.67 10.03 10.27
CA TYR A 4 -12.94 8.76 10.33
C TYR A 4 -13.91 7.63 10.01
N GLU A 5 -13.54 6.79 9.06
CA GLU A 5 -14.28 5.59 8.68
C GLU A 5 -13.39 4.38 8.97
N LYS A 6 -13.88 3.41 9.76
CA LYS A 6 -13.13 2.18 10.04
C LYS A 6 -13.16 1.29 8.81
N ILE A 7 -11.98 0.97 8.26
CA ILE A 7 -11.83 0.11 7.08
C ILE A 7 -11.05 -1.19 7.37
N GLY A 8 -10.58 -1.36 8.60
CA GLY A 8 -9.89 -2.57 9.08
C GLY A 8 -9.80 -2.58 10.61
N ASN A 9 -9.21 -3.62 11.20
CA ASN A 9 -9.09 -3.72 12.66
C ASN A 9 -8.35 -2.52 13.27
N ASP A 10 -7.24 -2.11 12.65
CA ASP A 10 -6.40 -0.98 13.10
C ASP A 10 -6.20 0.06 11.99
N THR A 11 -7.18 0.18 11.09
CA THR A 11 -7.07 1.00 9.88
C THR A 11 -8.32 1.86 9.73
N ARG A 12 -8.10 3.17 9.60
CA ARG A 12 -9.14 4.16 9.40
C ARG A 12 -8.87 4.97 8.15
N LEU A 13 -9.91 5.21 7.37
CA LEU A 13 -9.91 6.19 6.31
C LEU A 13 -10.23 7.55 6.92
N VAL A 14 -9.30 8.48 6.83
CA VAL A 14 -9.45 9.85 7.31
C VAL A 14 -9.84 10.74 6.14
N ASN A 15 -10.95 11.47 6.28
CA ASN A 15 -11.29 12.57 5.39
C ASN A 15 -11.03 13.88 6.13
N ASP A 16 -10.06 14.65 5.65
CA ASP A 16 -9.58 15.91 6.20
C ASP A 16 -9.71 17.00 5.14
N ASP A 17 -10.92 17.55 5.03
CA ASP A 17 -11.34 18.53 4.03
C ASP A 17 -11.05 18.05 2.59
N ASN A 18 -9.89 18.41 2.00
CA ASN A 18 -9.47 18.02 0.65
C ASN A 18 -8.55 16.78 0.62
N LEU A 19 -8.17 16.24 1.76
CA LEU A 19 -7.25 15.11 1.89
C LEU A 19 -8.00 13.87 2.35
N LYS A 20 -7.89 12.80 1.57
CA LYS A 20 -8.39 11.47 1.96
C LYS A 20 -7.19 10.53 2.08
N TYR A 21 -6.91 10.03 3.27
CA TYR A 21 -5.76 9.17 3.54
C TYR A 21 -6.09 8.03 4.49
N ILE A 22 -5.30 6.97 4.43
CA ILE A 22 -5.41 5.84 5.35
C ILE A 22 -4.51 6.14 6.54
N GLN A 23 -5.10 6.19 7.74
CA GLN A 23 -4.40 6.20 9.00
C GLN A 23 -4.42 4.79 9.58
N PHE A 24 -3.24 4.28 9.90
CA PHE A 24 -3.11 3.09 10.71
C PHE A 24 -2.89 3.53 12.15
N GLU A 25 -3.68 3.00 13.08
CA GLU A 25 -3.59 3.35 14.50
C GLU A 25 -2.24 2.93 15.13
N CYS A 26 -1.51 2.04 14.45
CA CYS A 26 -0.27 1.43 14.94
C CYS A 26 1.02 2.04 14.36
N PHE A 27 0.95 3.06 13.50
CA PHE A 27 2.14 3.59 12.79
C PHE A 27 2.46 5.03 13.21
N ASP A 28 3.72 5.26 13.60
CA ASP A 28 4.26 6.62 13.72
C ASP A 28 4.66 7.08 12.30
N ASN A 29 3.88 8.01 11.77
CA ASN A 29 3.42 7.96 10.37
C ASN A 29 4.39 8.55 9.31
N GLN A 30 5.67 8.82 9.57
CA GLN A 30 6.49 9.56 8.58
C GLN A 30 7.23 8.70 7.53
N TYR A 31 7.28 7.37 7.69
CA TYR A 31 8.17 6.52 6.87
C TYR A 31 7.54 5.94 5.61
N PHE A 32 6.20 5.81 5.54
CA PHE A 32 5.53 5.08 4.46
C PHE A 32 4.90 5.95 3.38
N TYR A 33 4.99 7.26 3.53
CA TYR A 33 4.53 8.17 2.49
C TYR A 33 5.45 9.38 2.39
N ARG A 34 5.54 9.92 1.17
CA ARG A 34 6.35 11.09 0.86
C ARG A 34 5.52 12.10 0.11
N ASN A 35 5.50 13.33 0.61
CA ASN A 35 4.92 14.46 -0.10
C ASN A 35 5.76 14.76 -1.35
N LEU A 36 5.14 14.81 -2.53
CA LEU A 36 5.80 15.13 -3.80
C LEU A 36 5.57 16.59 -4.23
N GLY A 37 4.89 17.38 -3.41
CA GLY A 37 4.39 18.72 -3.75
C GLY A 37 3.08 18.69 -4.54
N GLN A 38 2.47 19.86 -4.74
CA GLN A 38 1.27 20.05 -5.58
C GLN A 38 0.10 19.13 -5.20
N GLY A 39 -0.09 18.85 -3.91
CA GLY A 39 -1.14 17.96 -3.42
C GLY A 39 -0.93 16.48 -3.76
N LYS A 40 0.23 16.10 -4.30
CA LYS A 40 0.56 14.70 -4.65
C LYS A 40 1.38 14.05 -3.55
N TRP A 41 1.08 12.76 -3.33
CA TRP A 41 1.77 11.93 -2.35
C TRP A 41 2.21 10.62 -3.00
N LYS A 42 3.36 10.12 -2.60
CA LYS A 42 3.83 8.76 -2.92
C LYS A 42 3.65 7.91 -1.67
N VAL A 43 3.05 6.73 -1.82
CA VAL A 43 2.90 5.75 -0.75
C VAL A 43 3.82 4.56 -1.05
N ASP A 44 4.50 4.06 -0.02
CA ASP A 44 5.25 2.82 -0.05
C ASP A 44 4.39 1.66 0.47
N LEU A 45 3.65 1.04 -0.44
CA LEU A 45 2.76 -0.09 -0.10
C LEU A 45 3.56 -1.33 0.33
N GLN A 46 4.76 -1.54 -0.22
CA GLN A 46 5.55 -2.73 0.07
C GLN A 46 6.14 -2.63 1.49
N GLY A 47 6.66 -1.46 1.86
CA GLY A 47 7.11 -1.17 3.22
C GLY A 47 5.99 -1.30 4.27
N ILE A 48 4.76 -0.86 3.95
CA ILE A 48 3.61 -1.05 4.84
C ILE A 48 3.33 -2.54 5.08
N ILE A 49 3.34 -3.37 4.02
CA ILE A 49 3.07 -4.81 4.13
C ILE A 49 4.18 -5.50 4.95
N GLU A 50 5.45 -5.20 4.65
CA GLU A 50 6.60 -5.76 5.37
C GLU A 50 6.56 -5.43 6.86
N TYR A 51 6.35 -4.16 7.21
CA TYR A 51 6.22 -3.73 8.60
C TYR A 51 5.03 -4.40 9.30
N THR A 52 3.89 -4.51 8.61
CA THR A 52 2.70 -5.17 9.15
C THR A 52 2.97 -6.64 9.46
N LEU A 53 3.60 -7.38 8.54
CA LEU A 53 3.96 -8.77 8.75
C LEU A 53 4.92 -8.94 9.94
N ALA A 54 5.94 -8.09 10.04
CA ALA A 54 6.87 -8.09 11.17
C ALA A 54 6.17 -7.81 12.50
N LYS A 55 5.23 -6.85 12.54
CA LYS A 55 4.40 -6.58 13.72
C LYS A 55 3.50 -7.74 14.12
N CYS A 56 3.02 -8.52 13.16
CA CYS A 56 2.28 -9.75 13.41
C CYS A 56 3.17 -10.92 13.89
N GLY A 57 4.48 -10.71 14.05
CA GLY A 57 5.42 -11.71 14.57
C GLY A 57 6.12 -12.54 13.49
N VAL A 58 5.99 -12.21 12.21
CA VAL A 58 6.77 -12.84 11.15
C VAL A 58 8.23 -12.40 11.29
N LEU A 59 9.16 -13.35 11.38
CA LEU A 59 10.59 -13.03 11.45
C LEU A 59 11.02 -12.29 10.19
N PRO A 60 11.80 -11.19 10.28
CA PRO A 60 12.27 -10.44 9.12
C PRO A 60 12.98 -11.31 8.07
N GLY A 61 13.74 -12.33 8.51
CA GLY A 61 14.40 -13.30 7.61
C GLY A 61 13.44 -14.19 6.80
N ASN A 62 12.16 -14.24 7.18
CA ASN A 62 11.10 -14.96 6.46
C ASN A 62 10.24 -14.03 5.59
N ILE A 63 10.58 -12.74 5.52
CA ILE A 63 9.89 -11.77 4.66
C ILE A 63 10.79 -11.50 3.46
N THR A 64 10.25 -11.61 2.25
CA THR A 64 11.00 -11.31 1.02
C THR A 64 10.22 -10.32 0.17
N GLN A 65 10.89 -9.23 -0.17
CA GLN A 65 10.37 -8.14 -0.97
C GLN A 65 10.89 -8.32 -2.41
N SER A 66 9.99 -8.42 -3.41
CA SER A 66 10.38 -8.64 -4.82
C SER A 66 11.05 -7.44 -5.51
N SER A 67 10.91 -6.24 -4.95
CA SER A 67 11.28 -4.93 -5.50
C SER A 67 10.72 -4.64 -6.90
N ILE A 68 9.68 -5.36 -7.32
CA ILE A 68 9.03 -5.18 -8.62
C ILE A 68 7.93 -4.12 -8.51
N CYS A 69 7.87 -3.23 -9.51
CA CYS A 69 6.79 -2.27 -9.69
C CYS A 69 6.03 -2.57 -10.97
N THR A 70 4.72 -2.86 -10.86
CA THR A 70 3.85 -3.15 -12.02
C THR A 70 3.69 -1.96 -12.97
N VAL A 71 3.74 -0.72 -12.45
CA VAL A 71 3.72 0.49 -13.30
C VAL A 71 5.04 0.69 -14.06
N CYS A 72 6.18 0.27 -13.49
CA CYS A 72 7.49 0.38 -14.13
C CYS A 72 7.74 -0.72 -15.16
N ARG A 73 7.21 -1.92 -14.91
CA ARG A 73 7.38 -3.11 -15.76
C ARG A 73 6.10 -3.44 -16.54
N ARG A 74 5.64 -2.47 -17.33
CA ARG A 74 4.46 -2.61 -18.20
C ARG A 74 4.66 -3.62 -19.33
N ASP A 75 5.90 -3.95 -19.62
CA ASP A 75 6.29 -5.03 -20.52
C ASP A 75 5.94 -6.43 -19.98
N LEU A 76 5.79 -6.56 -18.65
CA LEU A 76 5.51 -7.84 -17.99
C LEU A 76 4.15 -7.89 -17.28
N PHE A 77 3.61 -6.76 -16.84
CA PHE A 77 2.46 -6.72 -15.94
C PHE A 77 1.36 -5.81 -16.44
N PHE A 78 0.11 -6.29 -16.30
CA PHE A 78 -1.06 -5.42 -16.29
C PHE A 78 -0.98 -4.40 -15.16
N THR A 79 -1.39 -3.14 -15.41
CA THR A 79 -1.30 -2.09 -14.39
C THR A 79 -2.46 -1.10 -14.43
N HIS A 80 -3.36 -1.19 -13.46
CA HIS A 80 -4.54 -0.32 -13.40
C HIS A 80 -4.18 1.17 -13.40
N ARG A 81 -3.18 1.57 -12.60
CA ARG A 81 -2.69 2.96 -12.58
C ARG A 81 -1.98 3.35 -13.86
N GLY A 82 -1.21 2.43 -14.44
CA GLY A 82 -0.44 2.75 -15.64
C GLY A 82 -1.29 2.85 -16.91
N ASP A 83 -2.34 2.04 -16.98
CA ASP A 83 -3.17 1.85 -18.17
C ASP A 83 -4.48 2.65 -18.10
N GLY A 84 -4.58 3.62 -17.18
CA GLY A 84 -5.74 4.51 -17.09
C GLY A 84 -7.03 3.82 -16.69
N GLY A 85 -6.92 2.74 -15.91
CA GLY A 85 -8.06 2.05 -15.30
C GLY A 85 -8.66 0.90 -16.11
N LYS A 86 -8.37 0.79 -17.41
CA LYS A 86 -8.87 -0.28 -18.28
C LYS A 86 -7.75 -1.26 -18.65
N THR A 87 -7.62 -2.33 -17.87
CA THR A 87 -6.56 -3.33 -17.99
C THR A 87 -7.06 -4.72 -17.57
N GLY A 88 -6.29 -5.77 -17.88
CA GLY A 88 -6.43 -7.08 -17.24
C GLY A 88 -5.99 -7.07 -15.75
N SER A 89 -6.14 -8.22 -15.09
CA SER A 89 -5.73 -8.43 -13.70
C SER A 89 -4.63 -9.48 -13.62
N LEU A 90 -3.74 -9.34 -12.64
CA LEU A 90 -2.81 -10.39 -12.24
C LEU A 90 -3.46 -11.29 -11.18
N ALA A 91 -2.96 -12.52 -11.06
CA ALA A 91 -3.35 -13.44 -9.99
C ALA A 91 -2.11 -14.04 -9.35
N ALA A 92 -2.12 -14.15 -8.01
CA ALA A 92 -1.11 -14.83 -7.23
C ALA A 92 -1.73 -16.10 -6.63
N PHE A 93 -1.03 -17.23 -6.77
CA PHE A 93 -1.52 -18.54 -6.32
C PHE A 93 -0.50 -19.18 -5.38
N MET A 94 -1.00 -19.90 -4.38
CA MET A 94 -0.20 -20.70 -3.45
C MET A 94 -0.96 -21.99 -3.18
N GLN A 95 -0.26 -23.12 -3.20
CA GLN A 95 -0.82 -24.42 -2.86
C GLN A 95 0.19 -25.25 -2.06
N LEU A 96 -0.33 -26.12 -1.20
CA LEU A 96 0.39 -27.28 -0.72
C LEU A 96 0.13 -28.43 -1.70
N LYS A 97 1.11 -29.33 -1.87
CA LYS A 97 0.93 -30.53 -2.69
C LYS A 97 0.15 -31.59 -1.94
#